data_AF-T0ZUF0-F1
#
_entry.id   AF-T0ZUF0-F1
#
_cell.length_a   1.000
_cell.length_b   1.000
_cell.length_c   1.000
_cell.angle_alpha   90.00
_cell.angle_beta   90.00
_cell.angle_gamma   90.00
#
_symmetry.space_group_name_H-M   'P 1'
#
loop_
_entity.id
_entity.type
_entity.pdbx_description
1 polymer ?
#
loop_
_entity_poly.entity_id
_entity_poly.type
_entity_poly.pdbx_seq_one_letter_code
_entity_poly.pdbx_strand_id
1 'polypeptide(L)'
;MPADMWELWPSEFEESENGEIPRGWKVKELGNVIVVGGGSTPSTSDPRFWDGTIHWATPKDMAGLSAPVLLGTERRLTEAGLAETSSGLLS
;
A
#
# COMPACT_ATOMS: atom_id res chain seq x y z
N MET A 1 -19.86 -10.03 -15.12
CA MET A 1 -19.52 -9.80 -13.70
C MET A 1 -20.31 -10.79 -12.87
N PRO A 2 -19.73 -11.36 -11.80
CA PRO A 2 -20.43 -12.26 -10.88
C PRO A 2 -21.66 -11.59 -10.25
N ALA A 3 -22.71 -12.35 -9.94
CA ALA A 3 -23.99 -11.80 -9.45
C ALA A 3 -23.89 -11.21 -8.03
N ASP A 4 -23.04 -11.81 -7.19
CA ASP A 4 -22.69 -11.39 -5.83
C ASP A 4 -21.97 -10.02 -5.79
N MET A 5 -21.32 -9.63 -6.89
CA MET A 5 -20.67 -8.32 -6.97
C MET A 5 -21.67 -7.16 -7.02
N TRP A 6 -22.91 -7.40 -7.47
CA TRP A 6 -23.96 -6.37 -7.49
C TRP A 6 -24.54 -6.09 -6.10
N GLU A 7 -24.45 -7.05 -5.16
CA GLU A 7 -24.90 -6.87 -3.78
C GLU A 7 -23.99 -5.91 -2.99
N LEU A 8 -22.76 -5.71 -3.46
CA LEU A 8 -21.82 -4.75 -2.87
C LEU A 8 -22.09 -3.31 -3.32
N TRP A 9 -22.98 -3.11 -4.30
CA TRP A 9 -23.33 -1.77 -4.77
C TRP A 9 -24.39 -1.14 -3.84
N PRO A 10 -24.22 0.12 -3.42
CA PRO A 10 -25.18 0.76 -2.55
C PRO A 10 -26.55 0.87 -3.23
N SER A 11 -27.61 0.60 -2.47
CA SER A 11 -28.99 0.74 -2.93
C SER A 11 -29.41 2.20 -3.14
N GLU A 12 -28.63 3.15 -2.62
CA GLU A 12 -28.95 4.58 -2.57
C GLU A 12 -27.72 5.45 -2.31
N PHE A 13 -27.80 6.71 -2.73
CA PHE A 13 -26.78 7.74 -2.60
C PHE A 13 -27.33 8.94 -1.82
N GLU A 14 -26.44 9.73 -1.21
CA GLU A 14 -26.75 10.98 -0.52
C GLU A 14 -25.76 12.09 -0.93
N GLU A 15 -26.23 13.34 -0.91
CA GLU A 15 -25.43 14.52 -1.25
C GLU A 15 -24.32 14.76 -0.21
N SER A 16 -23.11 15.05 -0.69
CA SER A 16 -21.97 15.46 0.14
C SER A 16 -21.27 16.68 -0.47
N GLU A 17 -20.31 17.25 0.27
CA GLU A 17 -19.54 18.42 -0.17
C GLU A 17 -18.86 18.21 -1.54
N ASN A 18 -18.46 16.98 -1.86
CA ASN A 18 -17.70 16.63 -3.07
C ASN A 18 -18.54 15.83 -4.09
N GLY A 19 -19.87 15.88 -3.98
CA GLY A 19 -20.81 15.15 -4.83
C GLY A 19 -21.52 13.99 -4.11
N GLU A 20 -22.34 13.25 -4.84
CA GLU A 20 -23.11 12.13 -4.30
C GLU A 20 -22.19 10.99 -3.84
N ILE A 21 -22.45 10.48 -2.63
CA ILE A 21 -21.75 9.32 -2.05
C ILE A 21 -22.75 8.23 -1.67
N PRO A 22 -22.33 6.96 -1.59
CA PRO A 22 -23.20 5.89 -1.08
C PRO A 22 -23.76 6.23 0.30
N ARG A 23 -25.05 5.97 0.57
CA ARG A 23 -25.62 6.26 1.89
C ARG A 23 -24.81 5.57 2.99
N GLY A 24 -24.45 6.34 4.03
CA GLY A 24 -23.72 5.85 5.20
C GLY A 24 -22.21 5.92 5.06
N TRP A 25 -21.68 6.31 3.91
CA TRP A 25 -20.28 6.69 3.77
C TRP A 25 -20.01 8.03 4.45
N LYS A 26 -18.76 8.25 4.85
CA LYS A 26 -18.32 9.51 5.47
C LYS A 26 -17.14 10.06 4.70
N VAL A 27 -17.25 11.31 4.25
CA VAL A 27 -16.12 12.04 3.69
C VAL A 27 -15.17 12.41 4.83
N LYS A 28 -13.89 12.07 4.67
CA LYS A 28 -12.83 12.43 5.61
C LYS A 28 -11.59 12.84 4.84
N GLU A 29 -10.82 13.76 5.41
CA GLU A 29 -9.47 14.05 4.92
C GLU A 29 -8.57 12.83 5.09
N LEU A 30 -7.70 12.60 4.10
CA LEU A 30 -6.81 11.44 4.07
C LEU A 30 -5.93 11.36 5.34
N GLY A 31 -5.40 12.48 5.81
CA GLY A 31 -4.59 12.56 7.04
C GLY A 31 -5.31 12.13 8.32
N ASN A 32 -6.64 12.06 8.31
CA ASN A 32 -7.44 11.62 9.47
C ASN A 32 -7.74 10.12 9.46
N VAL A 33 -7.39 9.40 8.38
CA VAL A 33 -7.72 7.97 8.20
C VAL A 33 -6.51 7.10 7.87
N ILE A 34 -5.36 7.68 7.51
CA ILE A 34 -4.12 6.94 7.26
C ILE A 34 -2.94 7.53 8.03
N VAL A 35 -1.92 6.70 8.24
CA VAL A 35 -0.58 7.13 8.64
C VAL A 35 0.29 7.17 7.40
N VAL A 36 0.90 8.33 7.13
CA VAL A 36 1.83 8.47 5.99
C VAL A 36 3.23 8.13 6.45
N GLY A 37 3.78 7.05 5.91
CA GLY A 37 5.19 6.68 6.04
C GLY A 37 5.97 7.05 4.78
N GLY A 38 7.19 7.57 4.95
CA GLY A 38 8.15 7.66 3.85
C GLY A 38 8.76 6.29 3.56
N GLY A 39 9.84 6.28 2.79
CA GLY A 39 10.76 5.15 2.67
C GLY A 39 12.17 5.69 2.42
N SER A 40 13.18 4.85 2.57
CA SER A 40 14.54 5.16 2.11
C SER A 40 15.13 3.96 1.40
N THR A 41 16.19 4.21 0.64
CA THR A 41 16.97 3.18 -0.02
C THR A 41 18.18 2.88 0.87
N PRO A 42 18.26 1.70 1.51
CA PRO A 42 19.49 1.27 2.17
C PRO A 42 20.64 1.26 1.17
N SER A 43 21.87 1.41 1.65
CA SER A 43 23.05 1.41 0.77
C SER A 43 23.06 0.17 -0.12
N THR A 44 22.97 0.36 -1.44
CA THR A 44 22.87 -0.75 -2.39
C THR A 44 24.18 -1.53 -2.52
N SER A 45 25.30 -0.91 -2.15
CA SER A 45 26.63 -1.51 -2.16
C SER A 45 26.99 -2.26 -0.88
N ASP A 46 26.21 -2.11 0.20
CA ASP A 46 26.48 -2.80 1.46
C ASP A 46 25.70 -4.13 1.51
N PRO A 47 26.37 -5.28 1.31
CA PRO A 47 25.69 -6.57 1.25
C PRO A 47 25.00 -6.95 2.58
N ARG A 48 25.36 -6.33 3.71
CA ARG A 48 24.74 -6.62 5.02
C ARG A 48 23.25 -6.30 5.04
N PHE A 49 22.77 -5.43 4.15
CA PHE A 49 21.38 -4.99 4.10
C PHE A 49 20.49 -5.86 3.22
N TRP A 50 21.07 -6.73 2.38
CA TRP A 50 20.36 -7.41 1.30
C TRP A 50 20.31 -8.93 1.50
N ASP A 51 19.53 -9.61 0.64
CA ASP A 51 19.36 -11.07 0.63
C ASP A 51 18.77 -11.66 1.92
N GLY A 52 17.99 -10.84 2.64
CA GLY A 52 17.18 -11.28 3.77
C GLY A 52 15.79 -11.76 3.39
N THR A 53 14.85 -11.68 4.33
CA THR A 53 13.48 -12.20 4.17
C THR A 53 12.42 -11.10 4.03
N ILE A 54 12.76 -9.84 4.32
CA ILE A 54 11.80 -8.73 4.38
C ILE A 54 11.63 -8.13 2.98
N HIS A 55 10.40 -8.00 2.51
CA HIS A 55 10.12 -7.42 1.19
C HIS A 55 10.46 -5.93 1.13
N TRP A 56 11.19 -5.51 0.09
CA TRP A 56 11.49 -4.09 -0.17
C TRP A 56 10.90 -3.69 -1.51
N ALA A 57 9.70 -3.11 -1.45
CA ALA A 57 8.92 -2.77 -2.63
C ALA A 57 9.39 -1.46 -3.26
N THR A 58 9.47 -1.46 -4.58
CA THR A 58 9.84 -0.31 -5.41
C THR A 58 8.76 -0.03 -6.46
N PRO A 59 8.76 1.15 -7.11
CA PRO A 59 7.88 1.43 -8.25
C PRO A 59 7.98 0.40 -9.37
N LYS A 60 9.15 -0.24 -9.56
CA LYS A 60 9.35 -1.29 -10.56
C LYS A 60 8.56 -2.56 -10.24
N ASP A 61 8.48 -2.94 -8.97
CA ASP A 61 7.68 -4.10 -8.54
C ASP A 61 6.19 -3.88 -8.82
N MET A 62 5.72 -2.63 -8.70
CA MET A 62 4.32 -2.26 -8.98
C MET A 62 4.01 -2.16 -10.48
N ALA A 63 4.94 -1.66 -11.28
CA ALA A 63 4.74 -1.49 -12.73
C ALA A 63 4.53 -2.81 -13.49
N GLY A 64 5.04 -3.93 -12.95
CA GLY A 64 4.91 -5.26 -13.55
C GLY A 64 3.69 -6.06 -13.10
N LEU A 65 2.82 -5.49 -12.25
CA LEU A 65 1.69 -6.21 -11.68
C LEU A 65 0.57 -6.43 -12.71
N SER A 66 0.11 -7.67 -12.82
CA SER A 66 -1.09 -8.04 -13.60
C SER A 66 -2.39 -7.90 -12.80
N ALA A 67 -2.28 -7.76 -11.48
CA ALA A 67 -3.38 -7.62 -10.53
C ALA A 67 -2.96 -6.66 -9.41
N PRO A 68 -3.89 -5.98 -8.71
CA PRO A 68 -3.57 -4.97 -7.68
C PRO A 68 -3.03 -5.57 -6.37
N VAL A 69 -2.29 -6.68 -6.42
CA VAL A 69 -1.78 -7.41 -5.27
C VAL A 69 -0.30 -7.72 -5.50
N LEU A 70 0.56 -7.23 -4.59
CA LEU A 70 1.99 -7.49 -4.60
C LEU A 70 2.32 -8.61 -3.61
N LEU A 71 2.68 -9.78 -4.10
CA LEU A 71 3.01 -10.96 -3.27
C LEU A 71 4.52 -11.14 -3.02
N GLY A 72 5.35 -10.40 -3.74
CA GLY A 72 6.80 -10.50 -3.64
C GLY A 72 7.49 -9.30 -4.28
N THR A 73 8.76 -9.14 -3.95
CA THR A 73 9.61 -8.05 -4.41
C THR A 73 10.90 -8.61 -5.01
N GLU A 74 11.47 -7.89 -5.98
CA GLU A 74 12.73 -8.28 -6.64
C GLU A 74 13.89 -8.42 -5.63
N ARG A 75 13.92 -7.54 -4.62
CA ARG A 75 14.95 -7.53 -3.57
C ARG A 75 14.32 -7.65 -2.20
N ARG A 76 15.11 -8.15 -1.26
CA ARG A 76 14.71 -8.32 0.14
C ARG A 76 15.78 -7.77 1.07
N LEU A 77 15.33 -7.24 2.20
CA LEU A 77 16.17 -6.71 3.26
C LEU A 77 16.40 -7.73 4.36
N THR A 78 17.56 -7.64 4.98
CA THR A 78 17.80 -8.19 6.32
C THR A 78 17.19 -7.27 7.38
N GLU A 79 17.17 -7.71 8.64
CA GLU A 79 16.81 -6.85 9.78
C GLU A 79 17.69 -5.59 9.87
N ALA A 80 18.99 -5.73 9.56
CA ALA A 80 19.91 -4.59 9.51
C ALA A 80 19.56 -3.63 8.37
N GLY A 81 19.16 -4.17 7.21
CA GLY A 81 18.68 -3.36 6.09
C GLY A 81 17.39 -2.62 6.42
N LEU A 82 16.46 -3.26 7.14
CA LEU A 82 15.23 -2.63 7.61
C LEU A 82 15.51 -1.52 8.63
N ALA A 83 16.45 -1.71 9.55
CA ALA A 83 16.82 -0.70 10.54
C ALA A 83 17.43 0.57 9.91
N GLU A 84 18.04 0.45 8.73
CA GLU A 84 18.54 1.57 7.93
C GLU A 84 17.40 2.30 7.16
N THR A 85 16.21 1.70 7.08
CA THR A 85 15.05 2.33 6.44
C THR A 85 14.36 3.33 7.37
N SER A 86 14.05 4.52 6.85
CA SER A 86 13.40 5.59 7.63
C SER A 86 11.96 5.27 8.03
N SER A 87 11.32 4.36 7.31
CA SER A 87 9.92 3.96 7.51
C SER A 87 9.73 2.86 8.54
N GLY A 88 10.77 2.08 8.79
CA GLY A 88 10.62 0.77 9.42
C GLY A 88 9.71 -0.16 8.61
N LEU A 89 9.18 -1.19 9.29
CA LEU A 89 8.23 -2.13 8.70
C LEU A 89 6.81 -1.55 8.77
N LEU A 90 6.16 -1.44 7.62
CA LEU A 90 4.73 -1.12 7.53
C LEU A 90 3.93 -2.39 7.79
N SER A 91 3.10 -2.40 8.85
CA SER A 91 2.27 -3.52 9.31
C SER A 91 0.79 -3.25 9.12
#